data_AF-A0A5R2MUK7-F1
#
_entry.id   AF-A0A5R2MUK7-F1
#
_cell.length_a   1.000
_cell.length_b   1.000
_cell.length_c   1.000
_cell.angle_alpha   90.00
_cell.angle_beta   90.00
_cell.angle_gamma   90.00
#
_symmetry.space_group_name_H-M   'P 1'
#
loop_
_entity.id
_entity.type
_entity.pdbx_description
1 polymer ?
#
loop_
_entity_poly.entity_id
_entity_poly.type
_entity_poly.pdbx_seq_one_letter_code
_entity_poly.pdbx_strand_id
1 'polypeptide(L)'
;NITTGGSSLMTLDQRLAAPLRAEPEMCSLNMGSMNFALFPMLDKPREWQHEWEPKLLEATRDTIFKNTFADMEGVLERLGKGCGTRFEFECYDVGHLYSLAHF
;
A
#
# COMPACT_ATOMS: atom_id res chain seq x y z
N ASN A 1 7.11 1.59 13.02
CA ASN A 1 6.79 1.75 11.58
C ASN A 1 5.48 1.03 11.30
N ILE A 2 4.43 1.74 10.85
CA ILE A 2 3.10 1.18 10.53
C ILE A 2 2.84 1.32 9.02
N THR A 3 2.34 0.27 8.38
CA THR A 3 2.04 0.32 6.93
C THR A 3 0.88 1.28 6.62
N THR A 4 1.01 2.07 5.55
CA THR A 4 -0.14 2.70 4.87
C THR A 4 -0.50 1.98 3.57
N GLY A 5 0.16 0.85 3.29
CA GLY A 5 -0.09 0.01 2.12
C GLY A 5 -1.20 -1.02 2.38
N GLY A 6 -1.04 -1.83 3.43
CA GLY A 6 -1.99 -2.88 3.77
C GLY A 6 -2.22 -3.87 2.62
N SER A 7 -3.47 -4.28 2.41
CA SER A 7 -3.85 -5.06 1.21
C SER A 7 -4.16 -4.12 0.05
N SER A 8 -3.74 -4.47 -1.17
CA SER A 8 -4.09 -3.74 -2.40
C SER A 8 -5.60 -3.71 -2.69
N LEU A 9 -6.37 -4.58 -2.03
CA LEU A 9 -7.84 -4.61 -2.10
C LEU A 9 -8.52 -3.61 -1.15
N MET A 10 -7.78 -2.97 -0.24
CA MET A 10 -8.33 -1.99 0.69
C MET A 10 -8.42 -0.60 0.05
N THR A 11 -9.44 0.16 0.44
CA THR A 11 -9.51 1.60 0.11
C THR A 11 -8.43 2.37 0.86
N LEU A 12 -8.11 3.59 0.39
CA LEU A 12 -7.14 4.44 1.07
C LEU A 12 -7.53 4.72 2.53
N ASP A 13 -8.81 4.99 2.82
CA ASP A 13 -9.25 5.24 4.20
C ASP A 13 -9.11 4.02 5.11
N GLN A 14 -9.37 2.82 4.60
CA GLN A 14 -9.13 1.57 5.34
C GLN A 14 -7.64 1.40 5.66
N ARG A 15 -6.77 1.71 4.69
CA ARG A 15 -5.31 1.64 4.86
C ARG A 15 -4.79 2.66 5.88
N LEU A 16 -5.40 3.83 5.96
CA LEU A 16 -4.98 4.89 6.89
C LEU A 16 -5.61 4.81 8.28
N ALA A 17 -6.61 3.94 8.50
CA ALA A 17 -7.35 3.86 9.76
C ALA A 17 -6.45 3.54 10.97
N ALA A 18 -5.50 2.62 10.82
CA ALA A 18 -4.56 2.26 11.88
C ALA A 18 -3.52 3.36 12.16
N PRO A 19 -2.76 3.87 11.17
CA PRO A 19 -1.74 4.87 11.43
C PRO A 19 -2.32 6.21 11.92
N LEU A 20 -3.51 6.61 11.49
CA LEU A 20 -4.16 7.83 12.01
C LEU A 20 -4.56 7.73 13.48
N ARG A 21 -4.82 6.53 13.98
CA ARG A 21 -5.14 6.31 15.40
C ARG A 21 -3.88 6.25 16.25
N ALA A 22 -2.84 5.63 15.70
CA ALA A 22 -1.62 5.35 16.44
C ALA A 22 -0.63 6.53 16.44
N GLU A 23 -0.76 7.46 15.49
CA GLU A 23 0.14 8.61 15.29
C GLU A 23 1.63 8.21 15.41
N PRO A 24 2.08 7.20 14.65
CA PRO A 24 3.40 6.63 14.86
C PRO A 24 4.49 7.60 14.41
N GLU A 25 5.70 7.42 14.94
CA GLU A 25 6.90 8.15 14.50
C GLU A 25 7.18 7.94 13.00
N MET A 26 6.79 6.78 12.46
CA MET A 26 7.06 6.40 11.07
C MET A 26 5.96 5.52 10.47
N CYS A 27 5.65 5.79 9.20
CA CYS A 27 4.79 4.98 8.35
C CYS A 27 5.46 4.63 7.02
N SER A 28 5.08 3.51 6.41
CA SER A 28 5.45 3.26 5.02
C SER A 28 4.55 4.05 4.06
N LEU A 29 5.07 4.50 2.91
CA LEU A 29 4.32 5.22 1.87
C LEU A 29 4.73 4.71 0.49
N ASN A 30 3.77 4.11 -0.21
CA ASN A 30 3.96 3.60 -1.57
C ASN A 30 4.00 4.75 -2.57
N MET A 31 5.09 4.85 -3.34
CA MET A 31 5.39 6.01 -4.19
C MET A 31 4.85 5.94 -5.63
N GLY A 32 3.85 5.10 -5.87
CA GLY A 32 3.17 5.04 -7.16
C GLY A 32 2.17 3.90 -7.28
N SER A 33 1.33 4.00 -8.32
CA SER A 33 0.36 2.97 -8.67
C SER A 33 1.00 1.91 -9.54
N MET A 34 0.74 0.64 -9.24
CA MET A 34 1.36 -0.49 -9.93
C MET A 34 0.48 -1.74 -9.91
N ASN A 35 0.74 -2.66 -10.83
CA ASN A 35 0.30 -4.04 -10.65
C ASN A 35 1.07 -4.65 -9.46
N PHE A 36 0.36 -5.37 -8.59
CA PHE A 36 0.97 -6.11 -7.49
C PHE A 36 0.47 -7.55 -7.51
N ALA A 37 1.04 -8.35 -8.42
CA ALA A 37 0.54 -9.66 -8.77
C ALA A 37 1.03 -10.76 -7.82
N LEU A 38 0.10 -11.34 -7.06
CA LEU A 38 0.33 -12.51 -6.20
C LEU A 38 -0.31 -13.79 -6.77
N PHE A 39 -1.22 -13.66 -7.74
CA PHE A 39 -1.93 -14.79 -8.37
C PHE A 39 -1.04 -15.93 -8.90
N PRO A 40 0.23 -15.74 -9.34
CA PRO A 40 1.07 -16.88 -9.75
C PRO A 40 1.33 -17.89 -8.63
N MET A 41 1.06 -17.52 -7.37
CA MET A 41 1.14 -18.45 -6.23
C MET A 41 0.06 -19.54 -6.28
N LEU A 42 -1.00 -19.38 -7.09
CA LEU A 42 -2.04 -20.38 -7.29
C LEU A 42 -1.55 -21.59 -8.12
N ASP A 43 -0.50 -21.42 -8.92
CA ASP A 43 0.06 -22.50 -9.75
C ASP A 43 0.86 -23.54 -8.93
N LYS A 44 1.10 -23.24 -7.65
CA LYS A 44 1.86 -24.11 -6.74
C LYS A 44 0.92 -25.02 -5.95
N PRO A 45 1.20 -26.32 -5.83
CA PRO A 45 0.41 -27.23 -5.00
C PRO A 45 0.37 -26.74 -3.55
N ARG A 46 -0.84 -26.52 -3.02
CA ARG A 46 -1.08 -26.10 -1.63
C ARG A 46 -2.39 -26.66 -1.10
N GLU A 47 -2.38 -26.97 0.18
CA GLU A 47 -3.58 -27.10 0.99
C GLU A 47 -3.85 -25.74 1.65
N TRP A 48 -5.02 -25.17 1.41
CA TRP A 48 -5.42 -23.89 1.98
C TRP A 48 -6.12 -24.13 3.31
N GLN A 49 -5.74 -23.40 4.37
CA GLN A 49 -6.41 -23.47 5.67
C GLN A 49 -7.72 -22.70 5.67
N HIS A 50 -7.81 -21.66 4.83
CA HIS A 50 -8.96 -20.78 4.76
C HIS A 50 -9.37 -20.49 3.31
N GLU A 51 -10.68 -20.40 3.08
CA GLU A 51 -11.23 -20.14 1.75
C GLU A 51 -10.82 -18.78 1.16
N TRP A 52 -10.45 -17.81 2.00
CA TRP A 52 -10.08 -16.47 1.55
C TRP A 52 -8.70 -16.44 0.90
N GLU A 53 -7.81 -17.37 1.21
CA GLU A 53 -6.42 -17.37 0.73
C GLU A 53 -6.32 -17.43 -0.81
N PRO A 54 -6.90 -18.44 -1.50
CA PRO A 54 -6.85 -18.48 -2.95
C PRO A 54 -7.66 -17.35 -3.60
N LYS A 55 -8.75 -16.90 -2.96
CA LYS A 55 -9.57 -15.77 -3.43
C LYS A 55 -8.78 -14.46 -3.42
N LEU A 56 -7.99 -14.22 -2.37
CA LEU A 56 -7.10 -13.05 -2.27
C LEU A 56 -6.05 -13.07 -3.38
N LEU A 57 -5.39 -14.22 -3.59
CA LEU A 57 -4.37 -14.35 -4.61
C LEU A 57 -4.93 -14.08 -6.01
N GLU A 58 -6.07 -14.69 -6.36
CA GLU A 58 -6.69 -14.50 -7.67
C GLU A 58 -7.14 -13.05 -7.88
N ALA A 59 -7.67 -12.39 -6.85
CA ALA A 59 -8.09 -10.99 -6.94
C ALA A 59 -6.94 -10.04 -7.34
N THR A 60 -5.69 -10.38 -7.02
CA THR A 60 -4.52 -9.56 -7.42
C THR A 60 -4.25 -9.55 -8.91
N ARG A 61 -4.88 -10.43 -9.71
CA ARG A 61 -4.75 -10.44 -11.17
C ARG A 61 -5.32 -9.18 -11.82
N ASP A 62 -6.37 -8.62 -11.24
CA ASP A 62 -7.12 -7.48 -11.80
C ASP A 62 -7.15 -6.26 -10.86
N THR A 63 -6.31 -6.28 -9.81
CA THR A 63 -6.23 -5.18 -8.83
C THR A 63 -4.98 -4.34 -9.06
N ILE A 64 -5.18 -3.05 -9.30
CA ILE A 64 -4.11 -2.06 -9.23
C ILE A 64 -3.89 -1.68 -7.76
N PHE A 65 -2.64 -1.76 -7.30
CA PHE A 65 -2.29 -1.18 -6.02
C PHE A 65 -2.20 0.35 -6.17
N LYS A 66 -3.33 1.02 -5.97
CA LYS A 66 -3.53 2.43 -6.29
C LYS A 66 -2.85 3.35 -5.26
N ASN A 67 -1.91 4.14 -5.76
CA ASN A 67 -1.30 5.30 -5.09
C ASN A 67 -1.08 6.39 -6.14
N THR A 68 -2.13 7.14 -6.45
CA THR A 68 -2.04 8.31 -7.34
C THR A 68 -1.33 9.46 -6.63
N PHE A 69 -0.93 10.51 -7.35
CA PHE A 69 -0.37 11.72 -6.74
C PHE A 69 -1.30 12.32 -5.68
N ALA A 70 -2.60 12.40 -5.97
CA ALA A 70 -3.60 12.88 -5.00
C ALA A 70 -3.73 11.96 -3.76
N ASP A 71 -3.59 10.64 -3.93
CA ASP A 71 -3.57 9.73 -2.77
C ASP A 71 -2.32 10.01 -1.91
N MET A 72 -1.14 10.15 -2.53
CA MET A 72 0.12 10.45 -1.82
C MET A 72 0.09 11.80 -1.10
N GLU A 73 -0.41 12.85 -1.75
CA GLU A 73 -0.65 14.17 -1.12
C GLU A 73 -1.54 14.04 0.12
N GLY A 74 -2.63 13.27 0.00
CA GLY A 74 -3.55 13.02 1.11
C GLY A 74 -2.86 12.32 2.30
N VAL A 75 -1.94 11.38 2.04
CA VAL A 75 -1.16 10.72 3.11
C VAL A 75 -0.17 11.69 3.75
N LEU A 76 0.59 12.43 2.94
CA LEU A 76 1.58 13.42 3.41
C LEU A 76 0.92 14.51 4.26
N GLU A 77 -0.29 14.96 3.89
CA GLU A 77 -1.06 15.93 4.66
C GLU A 77 -1.56 15.32 5.98
N ARG A 78 -2.32 14.22 5.91
CA ARG A 78 -3.02 13.65 7.08
C ARG A 78 -2.07 13.09 8.13
N LEU A 79 -1.04 12.35 7.71
CA LEU A 79 -0.08 11.73 8.63
C LEU A 79 1.16 12.59 8.83
N GLY A 80 1.70 13.15 7.75
CA GLY A 80 2.94 13.93 7.82
C GLY A 80 2.75 15.24 8.58
N LYS A 81 1.88 16.12 8.06
CA LYS A 81 1.58 17.39 8.74
C LYS A 81 0.64 17.20 9.93
N GLY A 82 -0.37 16.35 9.79
CA GLY A 82 -1.40 16.14 10.81
C GLY A 82 -0.90 15.45 12.08
N CYS A 83 0.03 14.49 11.97
CA CYS A 83 0.52 13.70 13.11
C CYS A 83 2.03 13.85 13.36
N GLY A 84 2.78 14.55 12.50
CA GLY A 84 4.24 14.61 12.58
C GLY A 84 4.94 13.32 12.16
N THR A 85 4.22 12.38 11.53
CA THR A 85 4.75 11.07 11.12
C THR A 85 5.76 11.23 9.98
N ARG A 86 6.90 10.55 10.08
CA ARG A 86 7.88 10.44 8.98
C ARG A 86 7.57 9.25 8.08
N PHE A 87 8.14 9.23 6.88
CA PHE A 87 7.85 8.18 5.90
C PHE A 87 9.06 7.33 5.55
N GLU A 88 8.84 6.01 5.51
CA GLU A 88 9.62 5.07 4.72
C GLU A 88 9.00 5.04 3.31
N PHE A 89 9.70 5.63 2.34
CA PHE A 89 9.21 5.72 0.96
C PHE A 89 9.49 4.40 0.21
N GLU A 90 8.43 3.66 -0.11
CA GLU A 90 8.52 2.39 -0.83
C GLU A 90 8.49 2.64 -2.34
N CYS A 91 9.67 2.59 -2.96
CA CYS A 91 9.89 2.78 -4.40
C CYS A 91 10.16 1.43 -5.08
N TYR A 92 9.20 0.96 -5.88
CA TYR A 92 9.26 -0.36 -6.54
C TYR A 92 9.79 -0.30 -7.98
N ASP A 93 9.92 0.91 -8.53
CA ASP A 93 10.47 1.15 -9.86
C ASP A 93 11.10 2.55 -9.94
N VAL A 94 11.87 2.81 -10.99
CA VAL A 94 12.53 4.08 -11.27
C VAL A 94 11.51 5.24 -11.28
N GLY A 95 10.33 5.02 -11.86
CA GLY A 95 9.27 6.02 -11.87
C GLY A 95 8.87 6.51 -10.46
N HIS A 96 8.93 5.63 -9.45
CA HIS A 96 8.58 5.99 -8.07
C HIS A 96 9.64 6.89 -7.42
N LEU A 97 10.92 6.75 -7.81
CA LEU A 97 11.97 7.69 -7.39
C LEU A 97 11.69 9.10 -7.92
N TYR A 98 11.18 9.22 -9.16
CA TYR A 98 10.79 10.50 -9.74
C TYR A 98 9.50 11.05 -9.15
N SER A 99 8.53 10.18 -8.80
CA SER A 99 7.37 10.58 -7.99
C SER A 99 7.80 11.15 -6.64
N LEU A 100 8.80 10.55 -5.99
CA LEU A 100 9.34 11.07 -4.73
C LEU A 100 10.07 12.41 -4.93
N ALA A 101 10.89 12.53 -5.97
CA ALA A 101 11.59 13.78 -6.28
C ALA A 101 10.65 14.94 -6.65
N HIS A 102 9.39 14.66 -6.98
CA HIS A 102 8.36 15.67 -7.25
C HIS A 102 7.81 16.32 -5.97
N PHE A 103 7.72 15.56 -4.87
CA PHE A 103 7.22 16.03 -3.57
C PHE A 103 8.31 16.69 -2.73
#